data_AF-A0A4S2KQ85-F1
#
_entry.id   AF-A0A4S2KQ85-F1
#
_cell.length_a   1.000
_cell.length_b   1.000
_cell.length_c   1.000
_cell.angle_alpha   90.00
_cell.angle_beta   90.00
_cell.angle_gamma   90.00
#
_symmetry.space_group_name_H-M   'P 1'
#
loop_
_entity.id
_entity.type
_entity.pdbx_description
1 polymer ?
#
loop_
_entity_poly.entity_id
_entity_poly.type
_entity_poly.pdbx_seq_one_letter_code
_entity_poly.pdbx_strand_id
1 'polypeptide(L)'
;MFHFTLLQDGGTESCYRTTLRFETIQWSHAGEWLLLVRSSAGIADASVLLNVTHASGYSHAHIRSASITYLLLCLTLQAILREHRR
;
A
#
# COMPACT_ATOMS: atom_id res chain seq x y z
N MET A 1 9.10 9.12 3.46
CA MET A 1 9.94 10.32 3.23
C MET A 1 9.04 11.39 2.63
N PHE A 2 8.83 12.51 3.33
CA PHE A 2 7.99 13.60 2.83
C PHE A 2 8.78 14.41 1.79
N HIS A 3 8.23 14.55 0.58
CA HIS A 3 8.85 15.34 -0.47
C HIS A 3 8.13 16.69 -0.55
N PHE A 4 8.84 17.77 -0.21
CA PHE A 4 8.34 19.13 -0.36
C PHE A 4 8.84 19.68 -1.70
N THR A 5 7.92 20.00 -2.61
CA THR A 5 8.27 20.70 -3.85
C THR A 5 7.61 22.07 -3.84
N LEU A 6 8.43 23.12 -3.83
CA LEU A 6 8.02 24.49 -4.09
C LEU A 6 7.74 24.60 -5.60
N LEU A 7 6.48 24.81 -5.98
CA LEU A 7 6.13 25.21 -7.34
C LEU A 7 6.04 26.74 -7.34
N GLN A 8 7.06 27.39 -7.92
CA GLN A 8 7.05 28.82 -8.18
C GLN A 8 6.94 29.00 -9.69
N ASP A 9 5.71 29.00 -10.21
CA ASP A 9 5.41 29.63 -11.50
C ASP A 9 3.89 29.79 -11.71
N GLY A 10 3.49 31.02 -12.06
CA GLY A 10 2.13 31.35 -12.51
C GLY A 10 1.37 32.27 -11.55
N GLY A 11 1.36 33.57 -11.86
CA GLY A 11 0.77 34.64 -11.05
C GLY A 11 -0.69 34.43 -10.63
N THR A 12 -0.90 34.36 -9.33
CA THR A 12 -1.78 35.25 -8.53
C THR A 12 -1.42 34.93 -7.08
N GLU A 13 -0.90 35.93 -6.38
CA GLU A 13 -0.47 35.96 -4.97
C GLU A 13 -0.43 34.63 -4.18
N SER A 14 0.78 34.05 -4.06
CA SER A 14 1.18 33.13 -2.97
C SER A 14 0.31 31.91 -2.68
N CYS A 15 -0.02 31.08 -3.67
CA CYS A 15 -0.62 29.77 -3.39
C CYS A 15 0.46 28.74 -2.99
N TYR A 16 0.60 28.47 -1.68
CA TYR A 16 1.46 27.38 -1.18
C TYR A 16 0.78 26.04 -1.42
N ARG A 17 1.38 25.20 -2.28
CA ARG A 17 0.87 23.84 -2.56
C ARG A 17 1.73 22.78 -1.87
N THR A 18 1.07 21.86 -1.18
CA THR A 18 1.68 20.64 -0.65
C THR A 18 0.82 19.43 -1.03
N THR A 19 1.41 18.23 -1.02
CA THR A 19 0.71 16.99 -1.41
C THR A 19 1.18 15.83 -0.55
N LEU A 20 0.22 15.15 0.10
CA LEU A 20 0.45 13.88 0.77
C LEU A 20 0.34 12.75 -0.26
N ARG A 21 1.41 11.97 -0.45
CA ARG A 21 1.46 10.87 -1.41
C ARG A 21 1.86 9.56 -0.73
N PHE A 22 1.12 8.49 -1.02
CA PHE A 22 1.49 7.12 -0.68
C PHE A 22 1.85 6.36 -1.96
N GLU A 23 3.04 5.79 -2.02
CA GLU A 23 3.46 4.96 -3.18
C GLU A 23 2.74 3.61 -3.20
N THR A 24 2.51 3.03 -2.02
CA THR A 24 1.73 1.82 -1.83
C THR A 24 0.92 1.97 -0.55
N ILE A 25 -0.39 1.77 -0.64
CA ILE A 25 -1.28 1.89 0.51
C ILE A 25 -1.08 0.68 1.44
N GLN A 26 -0.94 0.95 2.74
CA GLN A 26 -0.83 -0.04 3.81
C GLN A 26 -1.93 0.20 4.85
N TRP A 27 -2.32 -0.84 5.58
CA TRP A 27 -3.31 -0.74 6.65
C TRP A 27 -2.95 0.28 7.73
N SER A 28 -1.66 0.44 8.03
CA SER A 28 -1.13 1.43 8.98
C SER A 28 -1.35 2.88 8.55
N HIS A 29 -1.70 3.15 7.28
CA HIS A 29 -2.03 4.50 6.81
C HIS A 29 -3.49 4.90 7.11
N ALA A 30 -4.34 3.97 7.57
CA ALA A 30 -5.72 4.28 7.93
C ALA A 30 -5.76 5.24 9.13
N GLY A 31 -6.65 6.23 9.06
CA GLY A 31 -6.82 7.22 10.11
C GLY A 31 -7.06 8.63 9.58
N GLU A 32 -7.05 9.59 10.49
CA GLU A 32 -7.19 11.01 10.16
C GLU A 32 -5.83 11.62 9.83
N TRP A 33 -5.76 12.32 8.71
CA TRP A 33 -4.59 13.06 8.27
C TRP A 33 -4.90 14.55 8.29
N LEU A 34 -4.07 15.33 9.00
CA LEU A 34 -4.25 16.77 9.17
C LEU A 34 -3.21 17.54 8.35
N LEU A 35 -3.68 18.49 7.55
CA LEU A 35 -2.88 19.51 6.92
C LEU A 35 -3.02 20.81 7.70
N LEU A 36 -1.88 21.39 8.10
CA LEU A 36 -1.82 22.67 8.79
C LEU A 36 -1.00 23.67 7.97
N VAL A 37 -1.56 24.85 7.73
CA VAL A 37 -0.88 25.99 7.11
C VAL A 37 -0.79 27.11 8.12
N ARG A 38 0.41 27.68 8.30
CA ARG A 38 0.67 28.77 9.26
C ARG A 38 1.22 29.99 8.51
N SER A 39 0.75 31.17 8.90
CA SER A 39 1.26 32.46 8.42
C SER A 39 1.29 33.46 9.57
N SER A 40 1.79 34.67 9.31
CA SER A 40 1.71 35.79 10.27
C SER A 40 0.27 36.19 10.60
N ALA A 41 -0.70 35.87 9.73
CA ALA A 41 -2.11 36.18 9.93
C ALA A 41 -2.86 35.12 10.75
N GLY A 42 -2.35 33.89 10.85
CA GLY A 42 -3.00 32.82 11.61
C GLY A 42 -2.67 31.41 11.16
N ILE A 43 -3.54 30.47 11.54
CA ILE A 43 -3.44 29.05 11.21
C ILE A 43 -4.72 28.61 10.51
N ALA A 44 -4.57 27.89 9.40
CA ALA A 44 -5.65 27.19 8.73
C ALA A 44 -5.38 25.68 8.78
N ASP A 45 -6.43 24.90 8.98
CA ASP A 45 -6.38 23.45 9.01
C ASP A 45 -7.37 22.81 8.02
N ALA A 46 -7.03 21.61 7.57
CA ALA A 46 -7.91 20.74 6.81
C ALA A 46 -7.59 19.28 7.17
N SER A 47 -8.61 18.46 7.38
CA SER A 47 -8.42 17.03 7.64
C SER A 47 -9.01 16.16 6.55
N VAL A 48 -8.40 14.99 6.36
CA VAL A 48 -8.85 13.94 5.46
C VAL A 48 -8.87 12.63 6.25
N LEU A 49 -10.04 12.00 6.33
CA LEU A 49 -10.16 10.66 6.88
C LEU A 49 -9.84 9.63 5.78
N LEU A 50 -8.74 8.91 5.95
CA LEU A 50 -8.33 7.86 5.03
C LEU A 50 -8.82 6.50 5.54
N ASN A 51 -9.81 5.94 4.85
CA ASN A 51 -10.24 4.57 5.06
C ASN A 51 -9.47 3.63 4.11
N VAL A 52 -8.68 2.72 4.66
CA VAL A 52 -7.97 1.70 3.89
C VAL A 52 -8.79 0.42 3.94
N THR A 53 -9.23 -0.07 2.79
CA THR A 53 -10.00 -1.31 2.68
C THR A 53 -9.29 -2.32 1.78
N HIS A 54 -9.58 -3.60 2.00
CA HIS A 54 -9.06 -4.67 1.16
C HIS A 54 -9.98 -4.88 -0.04
N ALA A 55 -9.50 -4.55 -1.24
CA ALA A 55 -10.18 -4.94 -2.45
C ALA A 55 -9.87 -6.42 -2.73
N SER A 56 -10.88 -7.29 -2.60
CA SER A 56 -10.78 -8.74 -2.87
C SER A 56 -10.27 -9.06 -4.28
N GLY A 57 -10.39 -8.14 -5.24
CA GLY A 57 -9.84 -8.29 -6.60
C GLY A 57 -8.32 -8.10 -6.74
N TYR A 58 -7.65 -7.47 -5.77
CA TYR A 58 -6.19 -7.24 -5.78
C TYR A 58 -5.41 -8.22 -4.89
N SER A 59 -6.11 -9.08 -4.15
CA SER A 59 -5.52 -10.00 -3.18
C SER A 59 -5.12 -11.37 -3.74
N HIS A 60 -5.25 -11.58 -5.06
CA HIS A 60 -4.81 -12.80 -5.72
C HIS A 60 -3.32 -12.83 -6.03
N ALA A 61 -2.49 -12.14 -5.27
CA ALA A 61 -1.13 -12.62 -5.03
C ALA A 61 -1.22 -13.75 -4.00
N HIS A 62 -1.84 -14.87 -4.38
CA HIS A 62 -1.61 -16.14 -3.70
C HIS A 62 -0.11 -16.39 -3.82
N ILE A 63 0.59 -16.05 -2.74
CA ILE A 63 1.88 -16.58 -2.36
C ILE A 63 1.86 -18.05 -2.75
N ARG A 64 2.91 -18.49 -3.45
CA ARG A 64 3.16 -19.84 -3.99
C ARG A 64 3.15 -20.96 -2.92
N SER A 65 2.45 -20.78 -1.81
CA SER A 65 2.27 -21.73 -0.71
C SER A 65 1.51 -22.99 -1.13
N ALA A 66 0.71 -22.95 -2.19
CA ALA A 66 0.10 -24.15 -2.74
C ALA A 66 1.15 -25.11 -3.33
N SER A 67 2.28 -24.60 -3.84
CA SER A 67 3.23 -25.41 -4.60
C SER A 67 3.96 -26.46 -3.76
N ILE A 68 4.27 -26.18 -2.49
CA ILE A 68 5.08 -27.09 -1.67
C ILE A 68 4.26 -28.31 -1.24
N THR A 69 3.02 -28.12 -0.80
CA THR A 69 2.15 -29.23 -0.39
C THR A 69 1.83 -30.15 -1.56
N TYR A 70 1.57 -29.61 -2.76
CA TYR A 70 1.38 -30.42 -3.97
C TYR A 70 2.67 -31.13 -4.40
N LEU A 71 3.83 -30.50 -4.30
CA LEU A 71 5.13 -31.14 -4.57
C LEU A 71 5.38 -32.31 -3.61
N LEU A 72 5.15 -32.12 -2.31
CA LEU A 72 5.31 -33.18 -1.31
C LEU A 72 4.34 -34.34 -1.56
N LEU A 73 3.09 -34.06 -1.89
CA LEU A 73 2.09 -35.08 -2.24
C LEU A 73 2.50 -35.87 -3.50
N CYS A 74 3.04 -35.20 -4.52
CA CYS A 74 3.54 -35.85 -5.72
C CYS A 74 4.73 -36.76 -5.42
N LEU A 75 5.67 -36.32 -4.57
CA LEU A 75 6.83 -37.10 -4.18
C LEU A 75 6.44 -38.35 -3.36
N THR A 76 5.50 -38.22 -2.42
CA THR A 76 5.01 -39.38 -1.65
C THR A 76 4.28 -40.39 -2.54
N LEU A 77 3.44 -39.93 -3.45
CA LEU A 77 2.75 -40.81 -4.41
C LEU A 77 3.75 -41.57 -5.31
N GLN A 78 4.79 -40.90 -5.81
CA GLN A 78 5.83 -41.53 -6.61
C GLN A 78 6.60 -42.60 -5.84
N ALA A 79 6.90 -42.36 -4.55
CA ALA A 79 7.56 -43.34 -3.70
C ALA A 79 6.70 -44.61 -3.52
N ILE A 80 5.41 -44.43 -3.22
CA ILE A 80 4.46 -45.55 -3.06
C ILE A 80 4.32 -46.35 -4.36
N LEU A 81 4.16 -45.67 -5.51
CA LEU A 81 4.04 -46.35 -6.80
C LEU A 81 5.30 -47.10 -7.23
N ARG A 82 6.49 -46.62 -6.84
CA ARG A 82 7.75 -47.33 -7.08
C ARG A 82 7.87 -48.57 -6.23
N GLU A 83 7.47 -48.51 -4.96
CA GLU A 83 7.46 -49.66 -4.07
C GLU A 83 6.49 -50.74 -4.57
N HIS A 84 5.29 -50.34 -5.01
CA HIS A 84 4.28 -51.27 -5.51
C HIS A 84 4.58 -51.89 -6.87
N ARG A 85 5.57 -51.37 -7.61
CA ARG A 85 6.00 -51.87 -8.93
C ARG A 85 7.22 -52.80 -8.84
N ARG A 86 7.86 -52.93 -7.67
CA ARG A 86 8.88 -53.97 -7.40
C ARG A 86 8.22 -55.27 -7.00
#